data_AF-A0A6A3P204-F1
#
_entry.id   AF-A0A6A3P204-F1
#
_cell.length_a   1.000
_cell.length_b   1.000
_cell.length_c   1.000
_cell.angle_alpha   90.00
_cell.angle_beta   90.00
_cell.angle_gamma   90.00
#
_symmetry.space_group_name_H-M   'P 1'
#
loop_
_entity.id
_entity.type
_entity.pdbx_description
1 polymer ?
#
loop_
_entity_poly.entity_id
_entity_poly.type
_entity_poly.pdbx_seq_one_letter_code
_entity_poly.pdbx_strand_id
1 'polypeptide(L)'
;MEYVKSVRSALRPRTLFASACPVLITVSLLYKSHNVSFLQLDALAALGCAVLTQLLGNLSAVYSQLPAHTAAQTAGNRRRQDHPQVIFISPQIIPYLLSLTQVRRWSFLLYGIQLTFLAATHVICDKSVEVTGGMALLATFALIYCRRGEEPLPMVGLREVVVAWAVGPVAMLSTSVYLIGEVPWAVVLYAYLVMLFAWAFLILESARDVPFARRMGRSDTSLALRLGFQWSFQGFLLLMVSFYGMLLVLGIAMGHLGNFLLVVTIAKLKDISEDFRVEKLNHLPDKFARLASFLGVGLIISILAGLS
;
A
#
# COMPACT_ATOMS: atom_id res chain seq x y z
N MET A 1 -20.76 13.23 -15.50
CA MET A 1 -19.73 13.70 -14.55
C MET A 1 -19.65 12.90 -13.25
N GLU A 2 -20.75 12.37 -12.72
CA GLU A 2 -20.75 11.59 -11.46
C GLU A 2 -20.01 10.25 -11.55
N TYR A 3 -20.14 9.54 -12.68
CA TYR A 3 -19.40 8.29 -12.92
C TYR A 3 -17.88 8.47 -12.83
N VAL A 4 -17.34 9.51 -13.47
CA VAL A 4 -15.90 9.82 -13.44
C VAL A 4 -15.42 10.15 -12.02
N LYS A 5 -16.22 10.90 -11.26
CA LYS A 5 -15.94 11.18 -9.85
C LYS A 5 -15.96 9.90 -9.00
N SER A 6 -16.88 8.99 -9.27
CA SER A 6 -16.99 7.70 -8.58
C SER A 6 -15.81 6.77 -8.88
N VAL A 7 -15.41 6.65 -10.16
CA VAL A 7 -14.21 5.88 -10.57
C VAL A 7 -12.96 6.48 -9.94
N ARG A 8 -12.78 7.81 -10.01
CA ARG A 8 -11.62 8.49 -9.40
C ARG A 8 -11.56 8.28 -7.88
N SER A 9 -12.71 8.28 -7.21
CA SER A 9 -12.81 7.98 -5.79
C SER A 9 -12.41 6.53 -5.50
N ALA A 10 -12.93 5.57 -6.28
CA ALA A 10 -12.63 4.15 -6.13
C ALA A 10 -11.14 3.83 -6.36
N LEU A 11 -10.51 4.49 -7.34
CA LEU A 11 -9.10 4.31 -7.66
C LEU A 11 -8.14 4.93 -6.63
N ARG A 12 -8.63 5.77 -5.71
CA ARG A 12 -7.87 6.42 -4.63
C ARG A 12 -6.45 6.84 -5.06
N PRO A 13 -6.29 7.78 -6.01
CA PRO A 13 -4.99 8.13 -6.57
C PRO A 13 -3.97 8.64 -5.54
N ARG A 14 -4.47 9.09 -4.37
CA ARG A 14 -3.63 9.48 -3.25
C ARG A 14 -2.84 8.33 -2.64
N THR A 15 -3.18 7.06 -2.87
CA THR A 15 -2.42 5.90 -2.34
C THR A 15 -1.36 5.38 -3.30
N LEU A 16 -1.24 5.96 -4.50
CA LEU A 16 -0.29 5.51 -5.52
C LEU A 16 1.18 5.62 -5.09
N PHE A 17 1.51 6.53 -4.18
CA PHE A 17 2.86 6.62 -3.63
C PHE A 17 3.27 5.32 -2.94
N ALA A 18 2.33 4.55 -2.39
CA ALA A 18 2.62 3.32 -1.67
C ALA A 18 3.22 2.24 -2.58
N SER A 19 2.87 2.22 -3.87
CA SER A 19 3.47 1.30 -4.85
C SER A 19 4.54 1.96 -5.72
N ALA A 20 4.47 3.27 -5.96
CA ALA A 20 5.48 3.98 -6.74
C ALA A 20 6.81 4.15 -5.97
N CYS A 21 6.77 4.51 -4.69
CA CYS A 21 7.99 4.75 -3.90
C CYS A 21 8.91 3.52 -3.80
N PRO A 22 8.42 2.31 -3.52
CA PRO A 22 9.28 1.12 -3.47
C PRO A 22 10.03 0.88 -4.78
N VAL A 23 9.34 0.99 -5.93
CA VAL A 23 9.95 0.84 -7.25
C VAL A 23 11.00 1.94 -7.49
N LEU A 24 10.67 3.20 -7.22
CA LEU A 24 11.59 4.31 -7.41
C LEU A 24 12.82 4.23 -6.50
N ILE A 25 12.67 3.75 -5.25
CA ILE A 25 13.79 3.48 -4.35
C ILE A 25 14.68 2.38 -4.94
N THR A 26 14.10 1.29 -5.44
CA THR A 26 14.88 0.24 -6.12
C THR A 26 15.64 0.80 -7.33
N VAL A 27 14.97 1.56 -8.21
CA VAL A 27 15.65 2.19 -9.37
C VAL A 27 16.76 3.14 -8.91
N SER A 28 16.59 3.88 -7.81
CA SER A 28 17.63 4.76 -7.26
C SER A 28 18.86 3.99 -6.78
N LEU A 29 18.66 2.84 -6.12
CA LEU A 29 19.75 1.95 -5.68
C LEU A 29 20.48 1.32 -6.88
N LEU A 30 19.73 0.95 -7.91
CA LEU A 30 20.28 0.37 -9.14
C LEU A 30 20.93 1.39 -10.06
N TYR A 31 20.48 2.65 -10.04
CA TYR A 31 21.13 3.75 -10.75
C TYR A 31 22.59 3.88 -10.32
N LYS A 32 22.86 3.80 -9.02
CA LYS A 32 24.22 3.89 -8.50
C LYS A 32 25.09 2.65 -8.74
N SER A 33 24.50 1.46 -8.60
CA SER A 33 25.26 0.21 -8.67
C SER A 33 25.41 -0.33 -10.09
N HIS A 34 24.41 -0.13 -10.96
CA HIS A 34 24.30 -0.76 -12.27
C HIS A 34 23.96 0.24 -13.40
N ASN A 35 24.01 1.56 -13.14
CA ASN A 35 23.70 2.62 -14.11
C ASN A 35 22.30 2.54 -14.75
N VAL A 36 21.32 1.97 -14.03
CA VAL A 36 19.93 1.86 -14.47
C VAL A 36 19.25 3.23 -14.41
N SER A 37 18.83 3.76 -15.56
CA SER A 37 18.15 5.06 -15.64
C SER A 37 16.64 4.96 -15.41
N PHE A 38 16.07 5.96 -14.74
CA PHE A 38 14.62 6.06 -14.49
C PHE A 38 13.78 6.13 -15.77
N LEU A 39 14.38 6.56 -16.89
CA LEU A 39 13.70 6.70 -18.18
C LEU A 39 13.83 5.46 -19.07
N GLN A 40 14.52 4.41 -18.61
CA GLN A 40 14.54 3.16 -19.34
C GLN A 40 13.14 2.57 -19.44
N LEU A 41 12.81 1.99 -20.60
CA LEU A 41 11.47 1.50 -20.90
C LEU A 41 11.02 0.42 -19.91
N ASP A 42 11.94 -0.46 -19.49
CA ASP A 42 11.71 -1.48 -18.48
C ASP A 42 11.51 -0.89 -17.08
N ALA A 43 12.28 0.14 -16.68
CA ALA A 43 12.03 0.87 -15.43
C ALA A 43 10.64 1.52 -15.40
N LEU A 44 10.21 2.12 -16.52
CA LEU A 44 8.87 2.69 -16.67
C LEU A 44 7.78 1.62 -16.65
N ALA A 45 8.02 0.44 -17.26
CA ALA A 45 7.09 -0.67 -17.24
C ALA A 45 6.94 -1.28 -15.84
N ALA A 46 8.03 -1.43 -15.08
CA ALA A 46 8.00 -1.88 -13.69
C ALA A 46 7.18 -0.93 -12.82
N LEU A 47 7.42 0.39 -12.96
CA LEU A 47 6.66 1.43 -12.26
C LEU A 47 5.17 1.41 -12.65
N GLY A 48 4.89 1.31 -13.95
CA GLY A 48 3.53 1.20 -14.48
C GLY A 48 2.81 -0.03 -13.92
N CYS A 49 3.47 -1.19 -13.88
CA CYS A 49 2.92 -2.41 -13.31
C CYS A 49 2.59 -2.23 -11.82
N ALA A 50 3.49 -1.67 -11.02
CA ALA A 50 3.27 -1.43 -9.60
C ALA A 50 2.11 -0.45 -9.35
N VAL A 51 1.99 0.62 -10.13
CA VAL A 51 0.88 1.57 -10.06
C VAL A 51 -0.44 0.88 -10.42
N LEU A 52 -0.48 0.12 -11.51
CA LEU A 52 -1.68 -0.62 -11.93
C LEU A 52 -2.11 -1.67 -10.89
N THR A 53 -1.16 -2.35 -10.23
CA THR A 53 -1.45 -3.30 -9.15
C THR A 53 -2.07 -2.59 -7.95
N GLN A 54 -1.58 -1.40 -7.60
CA GLN A 54 -2.17 -0.61 -6.53
C GLN A 54 -3.59 -0.14 -6.87
N LEU A 55 -3.82 0.29 -8.11
CA LEU A 55 -5.17 0.64 -8.58
C LEU A 55 -6.12 -0.56 -8.51
N LEU A 56 -5.64 -1.75 -8.87
CA LEU A 56 -6.38 -2.99 -8.75
C LEU A 56 -6.72 -3.33 -7.28
N GLY A 57 -5.76 -3.15 -6.37
CA GLY A 57 -5.97 -3.31 -4.93
C GLY A 57 -6.97 -2.32 -4.35
N ASN A 58 -6.90 -1.05 -4.75
CA ASN A 58 -7.86 -0.02 -4.35
C ASN A 58 -9.29 -0.38 -4.83
N LEU A 59 -9.41 -0.89 -6.05
CA LEU A 59 -10.70 -1.31 -6.61
C LEU A 59 -11.26 -2.56 -5.91
N SER A 60 -10.39 -3.50 -5.54
CA SER A 60 -10.73 -4.66 -4.71
C SER A 60 -11.25 -4.27 -3.33
N ALA A 61 -10.65 -3.25 -2.70
CA ALA A 61 -11.14 -2.74 -1.42
C ALA A 61 -12.60 -2.26 -1.53
N VAL A 62 -12.95 -1.56 -2.62
CA VAL A 62 -14.34 -1.15 -2.91
C VAL A 62 -15.24 -2.37 -3.12
N TYR A 63 -14.78 -3.38 -3.87
CA TYR A 63 -15.51 -4.64 -4.06
C TYR A 63 -15.87 -5.33 -2.74
N SER A 64 -14.90 -5.45 -1.82
CA SER A 64 -15.07 -6.12 -0.52
C SER A 64 -15.99 -5.41 0.48
N GLN A 65 -16.34 -4.14 0.21
CA GLN A 65 -17.20 -3.33 1.08
C GLN A 65 -18.64 -3.27 0.59
N LEU A 66 -18.91 -3.66 -0.66
CA LEU A 66 -20.23 -3.57 -1.29
C LEU A 66 -21.31 -4.44 -0.59
N PRO A 67 -21.04 -5.70 -0.19
CA PRO A 67 -22.03 -6.54 0.49
C PRO A 67 -22.38 -6.00 1.88
N ALA A 68 -21.39 -5.53 2.64
CA ALA A 68 -21.59 -4.90 3.95
C ALA A 68 -22.43 -3.60 3.86
N HIS A 69 -22.22 -2.78 2.83
CA HIS A 69 -23.05 -1.60 2.57
C HIS A 69 -24.50 -1.97 2.25
N THR A 70 -24.72 -3.02 1.44
CA THR A 70 -26.06 -3.47 1.05
C THR A 70 -26.82 -4.03 2.26
N ALA A 71 -26.13 -4.76 3.14
CA ALA A 71 -26.69 -5.27 4.39
C ALA A 71 -27.05 -4.13 5.37
N ALA A 72 -26.18 -3.12 5.52
CA ALA A 72 -26.42 -1.98 6.40
C ALA A 72 -27.59 -1.09 5.93
N GLN A 73 -27.73 -0.87 4.61
CA GLN A 73 -28.88 -0.13 4.06
C GLN A 73 -30.20 -0.89 4.26
N THR A 74 -30.18 -2.22 4.12
CA THR A 74 -31.36 -3.07 4.34
C THR A 74 -31.79 -3.08 5.82
N ALA A 75 -30.83 -3.11 6.75
CA ALA A 75 -31.10 -3.02 8.19
C ALA A 75 -31.56 -1.61 8.63
N GLY A 76 -30.99 -0.56 8.03
CA GLY A 76 -31.39 0.84 8.27
C GLY A 76 -32.82 1.14 7.79
N ASN A 77 -33.21 0.62 6.63
CA ASN A 77 -34.58 0.76 6.13
C ASN A 77 -35.62 0.01 7.00
N ARG A 78 -35.26 -1.11 7.63
CA ARG A 78 -36.15 -1.82 8.58
C ARG A 78 -36.32 -1.08 9.91
N ARG A 79 -35.31 -0.33 10.39
CA ARG A 79 -35.41 0.45 11.64
C ARG A 79 -36.01 1.84 11.48
N ARG A 80 -36.13 2.32 10.24
CA ARG A 80 -36.73 3.63 9.92
C ARG A 80 -38.25 3.68 10.12
N GLN A 81 -38.88 2.54 10.40
CA GLN A 81 -40.32 2.44 10.59
C GLN A 81 -40.76 2.74 12.03
N ASP A 82 -39.86 2.68 13.02
CA ASP A 82 -40.25 2.83 14.43
C ASP A 82 -39.74 4.07 15.17
N HIS A 83 -38.56 4.66 14.88
CA HIS A 83 -38.11 5.90 15.57
C HIS A 83 -37.16 6.76 14.74
N PRO A 84 -37.30 8.11 14.74
CA PRO A 84 -36.41 9.01 14.01
C PRO A 84 -35.15 9.29 14.85
N GLN A 85 -34.25 8.32 14.95
CA GLN A 85 -32.88 8.60 15.40
C GLN A 85 -32.03 9.02 14.20
N VAL A 86 -31.52 10.25 14.27
CA VAL A 86 -30.51 10.80 13.36
C VAL A 86 -29.24 9.98 13.50
N ILE A 87 -29.13 8.90 12.71
CA ILE A 87 -27.86 8.19 12.54
C ILE A 87 -26.95 9.17 11.81
N PHE A 88 -26.00 9.76 12.56
CA PHE A 88 -24.87 10.51 12.01
C PHE A 88 -24.02 9.55 11.17
N ILE A 89 -24.44 9.33 9.93
CA ILE A 89 -23.64 8.69 8.90
C ILE A 89 -22.53 9.68 8.58
N SER A 90 -21.33 9.42 9.10
CA SER A 90 -20.16 10.28 8.86
C SER A 90 -19.98 10.52 7.35
N PRO A 91 -19.63 11.75 6.93
CA PRO A 91 -19.78 12.26 5.57
C PRO A 91 -18.74 11.76 4.55
N GLN A 92 -18.21 10.54 4.72
CA GLN A 92 -17.27 9.95 3.75
C GLN A 92 -17.75 8.62 3.15
N ILE A 93 -19.05 8.32 3.28
CA ILE A 93 -19.67 7.29 2.45
C ILE A 93 -19.95 7.94 1.09
N ILE A 94 -18.91 8.00 0.25
CA ILE A 94 -19.12 8.30 -1.16
C ILE A 94 -20.06 7.20 -1.68
N PRO A 95 -21.24 7.52 -2.22
CA PRO A 95 -22.14 6.52 -2.75
C PRO A 95 -21.40 5.81 -3.89
N TYR A 96 -20.96 4.58 -3.63
CA TYR A 96 -20.24 3.76 -4.60
C TYR A 96 -21.22 3.33 -5.68
N LEU A 97 -21.39 4.20 -6.67
CA LEU A 97 -22.21 3.99 -7.87
C LEU A 97 -21.64 2.95 -8.85
N LEU A 98 -20.48 2.34 -8.54
CA LEU A 98 -19.93 1.32 -9.42
C LEU A 98 -20.61 -0.03 -9.19
N SER A 99 -21.24 -0.54 -10.25
CA SER A 99 -21.78 -1.91 -10.27
C SER A 99 -20.64 -2.94 -10.17
N LEU A 100 -20.95 -4.12 -9.60
CA LEU A 100 -20.05 -5.27 -9.52
C LEU A 100 -19.43 -5.62 -10.89
N THR A 101 -20.23 -5.48 -11.96
CA THR A 101 -19.80 -5.73 -13.34
C THR A 101 -18.79 -4.69 -13.81
N GLN A 102 -18.93 -3.43 -13.38
CA GLN A 102 -17.99 -2.35 -13.72
C GLN A 102 -16.66 -2.54 -13.00
N VAL A 103 -16.68 -2.85 -11.71
CA VAL A 103 -15.47 -3.19 -10.95
C VAL A 103 -14.71 -4.35 -11.63
N ARG A 104 -15.43 -5.42 -12.00
CA ARG A 104 -14.85 -6.56 -12.71
C ARG A 104 -14.20 -6.17 -14.05
N ARG A 105 -14.87 -5.33 -14.84
CA ARG A 105 -14.34 -4.85 -16.13
C ARG A 105 -13.08 -4.00 -15.94
N TRP A 106 -13.08 -3.08 -14.98
CA TRP A 106 -11.91 -2.28 -14.66
C TRP A 106 -10.74 -3.13 -14.16
N SER A 107 -10.98 -4.13 -13.31
CA SER A 107 -9.91 -5.06 -12.86
C SER A 107 -9.24 -5.78 -14.03
N PHE A 108 -10.01 -6.33 -14.96
CA PHE A 108 -9.46 -7.01 -16.14
C PHE A 108 -8.79 -6.05 -17.12
N LEU A 109 -9.31 -4.83 -17.27
CA LEU A 109 -8.69 -3.80 -18.08
C LEU A 109 -7.31 -3.43 -17.52
N LEU A 110 -7.21 -3.16 -16.21
CA LEU A 110 -5.95 -2.84 -15.56
C LEU A 110 -4.93 -3.98 -15.71
N TYR A 111 -5.36 -5.22 -15.49
CA TYR A 111 -4.53 -6.40 -15.69
C TYR A 111 -4.09 -6.58 -17.15
N GLY A 112 -4.99 -6.38 -18.11
CA GLY A 112 -4.68 -6.42 -19.53
C GLY A 112 -3.60 -5.40 -19.90
N ILE A 113 -3.72 -4.16 -19.39
CA ILE A 113 -2.71 -3.11 -19.59
C ILE A 113 -1.35 -3.52 -18.99
N GLN A 114 -1.32 -4.16 -17.81
CA GLN A 114 -0.07 -4.67 -17.23
C GLN A 114 0.60 -5.70 -18.14
N LEU A 115 -0.16 -6.68 -18.63
CA LEU A 115 0.37 -7.69 -19.55
C LEU A 115 0.84 -7.08 -20.86
N THR A 116 0.13 -6.08 -21.39
CA THR A 116 0.57 -5.36 -22.60
C THR A 116 1.89 -4.63 -22.38
N PHE A 117 2.08 -3.97 -21.23
CA PHE A 117 3.36 -3.34 -20.92
C PHE A 117 4.48 -4.37 -20.81
N LEU A 118 4.27 -5.47 -20.09
CA LEU A 118 5.27 -6.53 -19.96
C LEU A 118 5.61 -7.15 -21.33
N ALA A 119 4.61 -7.47 -22.14
CA ALA A 119 4.80 -8.01 -23.49
C ALA A 119 5.56 -7.02 -24.41
N ALA A 120 5.20 -5.73 -24.38
CA ALA A 120 5.89 -4.71 -25.15
C ALA A 120 7.37 -4.60 -24.74
N THR A 121 7.65 -4.57 -23.44
CA THR A 121 9.04 -4.54 -22.95
C THR A 121 9.82 -5.81 -23.23
N HIS A 122 9.16 -6.97 -23.21
CA HIS A 122 9.80 -8.24 -23.57
C HIS A 122 10.31 -8.22 -25.01
N VAL A 123 9.49 -7.72 -25.94
CA VAL A 123 9.86 -7.62 -27.36
C VAL A 123 10.88 -6.50 -27.61
N ILE A 124 10.70 -5.33 -27.00
CA ILE A 124 11.54 -4.15 -27.29
C ILE A 124 12.91 -4.22 -26.58
N CYS A 125 12.94 -4.70 -25.34
CA CYS A 125 14.16 -4.76 -24.53
C CYS A 125 14.80 -6.17 -24.51
N ASP A 126 14.30 -7.10 -25.34
CA ASP A 126 14.77 -8.49 -25.45
C ASP A 126 14.95 -9.18 -24.09
N LYS A 127 13.95 -9.02 -23.21
CA LYS A 127 14.00 -9.57 -21.84
C LYS A 127 13.83 -11.09 -21.90
N SER A 128 14.47 -11.82 -20.98
CA SER A 128 14.27 -13.26 -20.90
C SER A 128 12.81 -13.63 -20.63
N VAL A 129 12.39 -14.76 -21.19
CA VAL A 129 11.03 -15.31 -21.00
C VAL A 129 10.78 -15.62 -19.52
N GLU A 130 11.80 -16.07 -18.79
CA GLU A 130 11.73 -16.39 -17.37
C GLU A 130 11.39 -15.15 -16.52
N VAL A 131 12.08 -14.03 -16.76
CA VAL A 131 11.89 -12.78 -16.03
C VAL A 131 10.52 -12.17 -16.34
N THR A 132 10.14 -12.11 -17.62
CA THR A 132 8.84 -11.58 -18.05
C THR A 132 7.69 -12.46 -17.55
N GLY A 133 7.86 -13.78 -17.64
CA GLY A 133 6.91 -14.77 -17.13
C GLY A 133 6.74 -14.66 -15.61
N GLY A 134 7.83 -14.49 -14.86
CA GLY A 134 7.79 -14.28 -13.41
C GLY A 134 6.98 -13.03 -13.02
N MET A 135 7.20 -11.91 -13.71
CA MET A 135 6.41 -10.68 -13.49
C MET A 135 4.94 -10.85 -13.85
N ALA A 136 4.64 -11.54 -14.95
CA ALA A 136 3.28 -11.84 -15.35
C ALA A 136 2.57 -12.75 -14.32
N LEU A 137 3.27 -13.74 -13.76
CA LEU A 137 2.77 -14.58 -12.68
C LEU A 137 2.46 -13.76 -11.43
N LEU A 138 3.37 -12.88 -11.00
CA LEU A 138 3.12 -11.98 -9.87
C LEU A 138 1.90 -11.08 -10.09
N ALA A 139 1.74 -10.51 -11.30
CA ALA A 139 0.56 -9.73 -11.66
C ALA A 139 -0.73 -10.59 -11.64
N THR A 140 -0.64 -11.84 -12.10
CA THR A 140 -1.76 -12.80 -12.06
C THR A 140 -2.15 -13.12 -10.62
N PHE A 141 -1.17 -13.42 -9.75
CA PHE A 141 -1.41 -13.66 -8.33
C PHE A 141 -2.03 -12.44 -7.65
N ALA A 142 -1.55 -11.23 -7.95
CA ALA A 142 -2.13 -10.00 -7.43
C ALA A 142 -3.60 -9.85 -7.87
N LEU A 143 -3.92 -10.15 -9.13
CA LEU A 143 -5.30 -10.17 -9.61
C LEU A 143 -6.15 -11.20 -8.86
N ILE A 144 -5.69 -12.44 -8.76
CA ILE A 144 -6.41 -13.52 -8.06
C ILE A 144 -6.67 -13.12 -6.61
N TYR A 145 -5.65 -12.60 -5.90
CA TYR A 145 -5.77 -12.11 -4.53
C TYR A 145 -6.81 -10.99 -4.41
N CYS A 146 -6.70 -9.95 -5.25
CA CYS A 146 -7.63 -8.83 -5.28
C CYS A 146 -9.07 -9.27 -5.60
N ARG A 147 -9.22 -10.35 -6.36
CA ARG A 147 -10.51 -10.91 -6.77
C ARG A 147 -11.14 -11.86 -5.78
N ARG A 148 -10.34 -12.49 -4.93
CA ARG A 148 -10.82 -13.42 -3.90
C ARG A 148 -11.78 -12.75 -2.91
N GLY A 149 -11.69 -11.42 -2.78
CA GLY A 149 -12.73 -10.62 -2.14
C GLY A 149 -12.89 -10.90 -0.64
N GLU A 150 -14.14 -11.15 -0.22
CA GLU A 150 -14.57 -11.24 1.19
C GLU A 150 -14.19 -12.51 1.92
N GLU A 151 -13.61 -13.53 1.27
CA GLU A 151 -13.12 -14.70 1.99
C GLU A 151 -12.00 -14.26 2.93
N PRO A 152 -12.26 -14.21 4.25
CA PRO A 152 -11.20 -13.84 5.17
C PRO A 152 -10.14 -14.92 5.04
N LEU A 153 -8.89 -14.48 4.88
CA LEU A 153 -7.78 -15.41 5.01
C LEU A 153 -7.90 -16.11 6.37
N PRO A 154 -7.61 -17.42 6.43
CA PRO A 154 -7.93 -18.26 7.59
C PRO A 154 -7.22 -17.84 8.89
N MET A 155 -6.28 -16.90 8.82
CA MET A 155 -5.50 -16.41 9.95
C MET A 155 -5.70 -14.91 10.15
N VAL A 156 -5.88 -14.53 11.42
CA VAL A 156 -6.02 -13.13 11.86
C VAL A 156 -4.77 -12.34 11.53
N GLY A 157 -4.91 -11.18 10.90
CA GLY A 157 -3.78 -10.31 10.56
C GLY A 157 -2.97 -10.74 9.33
N LEU A 158 -3.29 -11.88 8.72
CA LEU A 158 -2.56 -12.40 7.56
C LEU A 158 -2.73 -11.49 6.33
N ARG A 159 -3.84 -10.77 6.23
CA ARG A 159 -4.05 -9.77 5.18
C ARG A 159 -3.04 -8.65 5.29
N GLU A 160 -2.85 -8.10 6.48
CA GLU A 160 -1.89 -7.04 6.76
C GLU A 160 -0.45 -7.52 6.48
N VAL A 161 -0.13 -8.76 6.85
CA VAL A 161 1.15 -9.40 6.51
C VAL A 161 1.35 -9.44 4.99
N VAL A 162 0.40 -9.99 4.25
CA VAL A 162 0.50 -10.15 2.79
C VAL A 162 0.66 -8.80 2.10
N VAL A 163 -0.10 -7.78 2.51
CA VAL A 163 0.00 -6.44 1.92
C VAL A 163 1.35 -5.80 2.22
N ALA A 164 1.86 -5.89 3.46
CA ALA A 164 3.16 -5.34 3.80
C ALA A 164 4.31 -6.02 3.04
N TRP A 165 4.27 -7.35 2.90
CA TRP A 165 5.23 -8.10 2.09
C TRP A 165 5.13 -7.78 0.60
N ALA A 166 3.91 -7.58 0.09
CA ALA A 166 3.68 -7.21 -1.30
C ALA A 166 4.28 -5.82 -1.62
N VAL A 167 4.06 -4.84 -0.73
CA VAL A 167 4.51 -3.45 -0.92
C VAL A 167 6.02 -3.28 -0.76
N GLY A 168 6.65 -4.02 0.17
CA GLY A 168 8.10 -3.96 0.37
C GLY A 168 8.85 -5.01 -0.45
N PRO A 169 9.15 -6.20 0.12
CA PRO A 169 9.92 -7.26 -0.50
C PRO A 169 9.50 -7.62 -1.91
N VAL A 170 8.23 -7.97 -2.14
CA VAL A 170 7.81 -8.44 -3.46
C VAL A 170 8.00 -7.36 -4.50
N ALA A 171 7.52 -6.13 -4.25
CA ALA A 171 7.67 -5.02 -5.20
C ALA A 171 9.14 -4.69 -5.49
N MET A 172 9.98 -4.57 -4.46
CA MET A 172 11.36 -4.13 -4.62
C MET A 172 12.26 -5.21 -5.22
N LEU A 173 12.14 -6.46 -4.75
CA LEU A 173 12.95 -7.57 -5.23
C LEU A 173 12.56 -7.96 -6.66
N SER A 174 11.26 -8.02 -6.97
CA SER A 174 10.81 -8.31 -8.34
C SER A 174 11.24 -7.22 -9.32
N THR A 175 11.21 -5.95 -8.92
CA THR A 175 11.76 -4.85 -9.71
C THR A 175 13.26 -5.03 -9.96
N SER A 176 14.03 -5.44 -8.96
CA SER A 176 15.48 -5.66 -9.11
C SER A 176 15.78 -6.79 -10.09
N VAL A 177 15.14 -7.95 -9.90
CA VAL A 177 15.29 -9.09 -10.82
C VAL A 177 14.84 -8.73 -12.22
N TYR A 178 13.77 -7.95 -12.36
CA TYR A 178 13.28 -7.55 -13.67
C TYR A 178 14.22 -6.60 -14.44
N LEU A 179 14.87 -5.68 -13.72
CA LEU A 179 15.77 -4.70 -14.34
C LEU A 179 17.15 -5.28 -14.63
N ILE A 180 17.76 -5.96 -13.65
CA ILE A 180 19.16 -6.40 -13.72
C ILE A 180 19.36 -7.92 -13.61
N GLY A 181 18.32 -8.71 -13.35
CA GLY A 181 18.44 -10.17 -13.18
C GLY A 181 18.98 -10.62 -11.82
N GLU A 182 19.36 -9.69 -10.95
CA GLU A 182 19.99 -9.97 -9.65
C GLU A 182 19.31 -9.20 -8.52
N VAL A 183 19.66 -9.58 -7.28
CA VAL A 183 19.15 -8.95 -6.05
C VAL A 183 20.32 -8.45 -5.21
N PRO A 184 20.70 -7.16 -5.32
CA PRO A 184 21.71 -6.56 -4.47
C PRO A 184 21.23 -6.50 -3.01
N TRP A 185 22.14 -6.71 -2.06
CA TRP A 185 21.84 -6.65 -0.61
C TRP A 185 21.24 -5.31 -0.18
N ALA A 186 21.64 -4.21 -0.82
CA ALA A 186 21.04 -2.91 -0.58
C ALA A 186 19.53 -2.91 -0.85
N VAL A 187 19.07 -3.55 -1.92
CA VAL A 187 17.64 -3.67 -2.24
C VAL A 187 16.92 -4.49 -1.18
N VAL A 188 17.51 -5.59 -0.70
CA VAL A 188 16.93 -6.43 0.36
C VAL A 188 16.73 -5.64 1.66
N LEU A 189 17.75 -4.88 2.08
CA LEU A 189 17.72 -4.11 3.32
C LEU A 189 16.69 -2.97 3.25
N TYR A 190 16.62 -2.26 2.12
CA TYR A 190 15.60 -1.22 1.92
C TYR A 190 14.19 -1.80 1.74
N ALA A 191 14.05 -3.00 1.17
CA ALA A 191 12.77 -3.68 1.08
C ALA A 191 12.21 -4.02 2.47
N TYR A 192 13.08 -4.43 3.40
CA TYR A 192 12.70 -4.63 4.79
C TYR A 192 12.29 -3.32 5.48
N LEU A 193 12.99 -2.20 5.23
CA LEU A 193 12.55 -0.88 5.72
C LEU A 193 11.14 -0.52 5.24
N VAL A 194 10.88 -0.65 3.93
CA VAL A 194 9.56 -0.38 3.36
C VAL A 194 8.50 -1.30 3.97
N MET A 195 8.82 -2.57 4.21
CA MET A 195 7.94 -3.53 4.87
C MET A 195 7.56 -3.08 6.29
N LEU A 196 8.54 -2.68 7.11
CA LEU A 196 8.30 -2.21 8.48
C LEU A 196 7.37 -0.99 8.50
N PHE A 197 7.61 -0.04 7.58
CA PHE A 197 6.77 1.14 7.45
C PHE A 197 5.35 0.78 7.00
N ALA A 198 5.20 -0.11 6.02
CA ALA A 198 3.90 -0.60 5.56
C ALA A 198 3.13 -1.31 6.67
N TRP A 199 3.80 -2.12 7.48
CA TRP A 199 3.22 -2.74 8.66
C TRP A 199 2.70 -1.71 9.67
N ALA A 200 3.48 -0.67 9.97
CA ALA A 200 3.06 0.38 10.88
C ALA A 200 1.81 1.12 10.33
N PHE A 201 1.79 1.40 9.03
CA PHE A 201 0.63 1.99 8.35
C PHE A 201 -0.61 1.11 8.49
N LEU A 202 -0.48 -0.20 8.26
CA LEU A 202 -1.59 -1.14 8.29
C LEU A 202 -2.14 -1.36 9.69
N ILE A 203 -1.28 -1.42 10.72
CA ILE A 203 -1.74 -1.49 12.12
C ILE A 203 -2.51 -0.24 12.50
N LEU A 204 -2.02 0.93 12.08
CA LEU A 204 -2.69 2.19 12.31
C LEU A 204 -4.06 2.26 11.61
N GLU A 205 -4.12 1.86 10.33
CA GLU A 205 -5.37 1.83 9.59
C GLU A 205 -6.36 0.84 10.20
N SER A 206 -5.88 -0.35 10.59
CA SER A 206 -6.66 -1.35 11.30
C SER A 206 -7.22 -0.81 12.62
N ALA A 207 -6.41 -0.11 13.42
CA ALA A 207 -6.84 0.51 14.68
C ALA A 207 -7.95 1.56 14.49
N ARG A 208 -7.87 2.38 13.42
CA ARG A 208 -8.94 3.34 13.05
C ARG A 208 -10.25 2.62 12.72
N ASP A 209 -10.16 1.47 12.05
CA ASP A 209 -11.33 0.77 11.51
C ASP A 209 -12.00 -0.17 12.53
N VAL A 210 -11.36 -0.48 13.67
CA VAL A 210 -11.91 -1.27 14.80
C VAL A 210 -13.35 -0.88 15.20
N PRO A 211 -13.68 0.40 15.51
CA PRO A 211 -15.02 0.79 15.94
C PRO A 211 -16.09 0.59 14.85
N PHE A 212 -15.71 0.61 13.58
CA PHE A 212 -16.61 0.34 12.45
C PHE A 212 -16.77 -1.16 12.20
N ALA A 213 -15.66 -1.91 12.23
CA ALA A 213 -15.65 -3.35 12.06
C ALA A 213 -16.47 -4.08 13.14
N ARG A 214 -16.38 -3.63 14.40
CA ARG A 214 -17.24 -4.13 15.49
C ARG A 214 -18.74 -3.92 15.21
N ARG A 215 -19.13 -2.79 14.61
CA ARG A 215 -20.54 -2.50 14.27
C ARG A 215 -21.06 -3.33 13.11
N MET A 216 -20.17 -3.78 12.21
CA MET A 216 -20.52 -4.65 11.08
C MET A 216 -20.45 -6.15 11.40
N GLY A 217 -20.18 -6.53 12.65
CA GLY A 217 -20.05 -7.94 13.05
C GLY A 217 -18.85 -8.66 12.44
N ARG A 218 -17.88 -7.93 11.84
CA ARG A 218 -16.62 -8.48 11.35
C ARG A 218 -15.63 -8.52 12.52
N SER A 219 -15.82 -9.45 13.46
CA SER A 219 -15.08 -9.45 14.73
C SER A 219 -13.66 -10.03 14.66
N ASP A 220 -13.38 -10.94 13.72
CA ASP A 220 -12.25 -11.88 13.92
C ASP A 220 -11.08 -11.75 12.93
N THR A 221 -11.15 -10.87 11.92
CA THR A 221 -10.25 -11.00 10.75
C THR A 221 -9.05 -10.06 10.74
N SER A 222 -9.14 -8.89 11.41
CA SER A 222 -8.07 -7.88 11.40
C SER A 222 -7.26 -7.89 12.69
N LEU A 223 -5.94 -7.66 12.58
CA LEU A 223 -4.98 -7.79 13.68
C LEU A 223 -5.34 -6.89 14.88
N ALA A 224 -5.73 -5.63 14.64
CA ALA A 224 -6.02 -4.67 15.71
C ALA A 224 -7.31 -5.00 16.48
N LEU A 225 -8.27 -5.67 15.85
CA LEU A 225 -9.52 -6.09 16.50
C LEU A 225 -9.26 -7.12 17.60
N ARG A 226 -8.31 -8.05 17.36
CA ARG A 226 -7.98 -9.12 18.29
C ARG A 226 -6.94 -8.71 19.34
N LEU A 227 -5.94 -7.91 18.96
CA LEU A 227 -4.93 -7.40 19.88
C LEU A 227 -5.49 -6.36 20.85
N GLY A 228 -6.51 -5.61 20.44
CA GLY A 228 -7.00 -4.46 21.19
C GLY A 228 -6.14 -3.21 20.97
N PHE A 229 -6.65 -2.09 21.45
CA PHE A 229 -6.09 -0.77 21.14
C PHE A 229 -4.66 -0.57 21.70
N GLN A 230 -4.43 -0.94 22.97
CA GLN A 230 -3.14 -0.77 23.65
C GLN A 230 -2.01 -1.55 22.96
N TRP A 231 -2.24 -2.81 22.61
CA TRP A 231 -1.26 -3.65 21.91
C TRP A 231 -1.02 -3.18 20.48
N SER A 232 -2.05 -2.64 19.82
CA SER A 232 -1.93 -2.06 18.48
C SER A 232 -1.07 -0.79 18.51
N PHE A 233 -1.23 0.05 19.53
CA PHE A 233 -0.36 1.21 19.75
C PHE A 233 1.10 0.80 20.04
N GLN A 234 1.32 -0.18 20.92
CA GLN A 234 2.66 -0.70 21.21
C GLN A 234 3.32 -1.33 19.98
N GLY A 235 2.57 -2.11 19.19
CA GLY A 235 3.04 -2.68 17.93
C GLY A 235 3.41 -1.61 16.91
N PHE A 236 2.58 -0.58 16.77
CA PHE A 236 2.89 0.59 15.94
C PHE A 236 4.20 1.27 16.37
N LEU A 237 4.38 1.54 17.66
CA LEU A 237 5.60 2.14 18.19
C LEU A 237 6.84 1.28 17.93
N LEU A 238 6.75 -0.03 18.20
CA LEU A 238 7.85 -0.96 17.99
C LEU A 238 8.29 -0.98 16.52
N LEU A 239 7.34 -1.04 15.58
CA LEU A 239 7.63 -1.00 14.14
C LEU A 239 8.27 0.31 13.72
N MET A 240 7.79 1.44 14.25
CA MET A 240 8.34 2.75 13.93
C MET A 240 9.74 2.96 14.51
N VAL A 241 9.99 2.52 15.75
CA VAL A 241 11.33 2.54 16.34
C VAL A 241 12.28 1.66 15.55
N SER A 242 11.86 0.45 15.18
CA SER A 242 12.66 -0.45 14.32
C SER A 242 12.94 0.17 12.94
N PHE A 243 11.94 0.80 12.32
CA PHE A 243 12.09 1.49 11.04
C PHE A 243 13.12 2.63 11.12
N TYR A 244 12.97 3.54 12.08
CA TYR A 244 13.89 4.67 12.26
C TYR A 244 15.29 4.23 12.69
N GLY A 245 15.39 3.22 13.56
CA GLY A 245 16.66 2.65 13.99
C GLY A 245 17.41 2.00 12.83
N MET A 246 16.73 1.20 12.01
CA MET A 246 17.34 0.58 10.85
C MET A 246 17.67 1.60 9.75
N LEU A 247 16.84 2.63 9.57
CA LEU A 247 17.11 3.72 8.64
C LEU A 247 18.36 4.51 9.05
N LEU A 248 18.56 4.73 10.35
CA LEU A 248 19.79 5.34 10.89
C LEU A 248 21.02 4.47 10.62
N VAL A 249 20.95 3.17 10.95
CA VAL A 249 22.06 2.23 10.75
C VAL A 249 22.43 2.14 9.27
N LEU A 250 21.45 2.04 8.36
CA LEU A 250 21.68 2.01 6.92
C LEU A 250 22.19 3.34 6.39
N GLY A 251 21.70 4.47 6.91
CA GLY A 251 22.18 5.80 6.57
C GLY A 251 23.67 5.95 6.87
N ILE A 252 24.11 5.50 8.05
CA ILE A 252 25.53 5.50 8.45
C ILE A 252 26.33 4.52 7.59
N ALA A 253 25.88 3.28 7.45
CA ALA A 253 26.61 2.22 6.76
C ALA A 253 26.83 2.51 5.26
N MET A 254 25.88 3.17 4.60
CA MET A 254 25.89 3.41 3.16
C MET A 254 26.27 4.86 2.79
N GLY A 255 26.68 5.69 3.77
CA GLY A 255 27.08 7.09 3.51
C GLY A 255 25.95 7.98 2.99
N HIS A 256 24.69 7.59 3.19
CA HIS A 256 23.54 8.34 2.72
C HIS A 256 23.20 9.48 3.68
N LEU A 257 22.80 10.64 3.15
CA LEU A 257 22.40 11.83 3.92
C LEU A 257 21.11 11.63 4.77
N GLY A 258 20.60 10.39 4.86
CA GLY A 258 19.34 10.02 5.51
C GLY A 258 19.21 10.50 6.96
N ASN A 259 20.34 10.80 7.60
CA ASN A 259 20.39 11.34 8.96
C ASN A 259 19.66 12.69 9.13
N PHE A 260 19.73 13.59 8.14
CA PHE A 260 18.98 14.85 8.21
C PHE A 260 17.47 14.64 8.05
N LEU A 261 17.09 13.65 7.24
CA LEU A 261 15.68 13.32 7.04
C LEU A 261 15.04 12.76 8.30
N LEU A 262 15.76 11.89 9.03
CA LEU A 262 15.34 11.32 10.31
C LEU A 262 14.96 12.41 11.32
N VAL A 263 15.79 13.44 11.47
CA VAL A 263 15.56 14.50 12.47
C VAL A 263 14.31 15.30 12.16
N VAL A 264 14.07 15.63 10.89
CA VAL A 264 12.88 16.40 10.47
C VAL A 264 11.61 15.59 10.64
N THR A 265 11.65 14.28 10.36
CA THR A 265 10.46 13.42 10.38
C THR A 265 10.12 12.86 11.76
N ILE A 266 11.09 12.78 12.69
CA ILE A 266 10.86 12.35 14.08
C ILE A 266 9.85 13.26 14.79
N ALA A 267 9.92 14.58 14.59
CA ALA A 267 8.96 15.51 15.20
C ALA A 267 7.52 15.21 14.74
N LYS A 268 7.34 14.93 13.44
CA LYS A 268 6.04 14.54 12.88
C LYS A 268 5.59 13.16 13.36
N LEU A 269 6.51 12.22 13.52
CA LEU A 269 6.20 10.91 14.10
C LEU A 269 5.73 11.04 15.55
N LYS A 270 6.36 11.90 16.35
CA LYS A 270 5.96 12.17 17.73
C LYS A 270 4.52 12.67 17.80
N ASP A 271 4.17 13.70 17.00
CA ASP A 271 2.80 14.22 16.92
C ASP A 271 1.80 13.11 16.56
N ILE A 272 2.16 12.27 15.59
CA ILE A 272 1.35 11.13 15.16
C ILE A 272 1.19 10.09 16.28
N SER A 273 2.25 9.80 17.03
CA SER A 273 2.21 8.84 18.15
C SER A 273 1.35 9.37 19.31
N GLU A 274 1.37 10.68 19.56
CA GLU A 274 0.52 11.30 20.58
C GLU A 274 -0.95 11.29 20.16
N ASP A 275 -1.24 11.63 18.90
CA ASP A 275 -2.58 11.53 18.34
C ASP A 275 -3.10 10.08 18.36
N PHE A 276 -2.22 9.10 18.12
CA PHE A 276 -2.56 7.68 18.24
C PHE A 276 -2.91 7.40 19.71
N ARG A 277 -2.02 7.72 20.66
CA ARG A 277 -2.22 7.46 22.10
C ARG A 277 -3.53 8.02 22.64
N VAL A 278 -3.97 9.20 22.17
CA VAL A 278 -5.22 9.86 22.61
C VAL A 278 -6.44 9.45 21.75
N GLU A 279 -6.34 8.37 20.98
CA GLU A 279 -7.42 7.81 20.16
C GLU A 279 -7.97 8.77 19.07
N LYS A 280 -7.19 9.78 18.65
CA LYS A 280 -7.56 10.73 17.59
C LYS A 280 -7.28 10.16 16.19
N LEU A 281 -7.89 9.01 15.87
CA LEU A 281 -7.52 8.18 14.72
C LEU A 281 -8.05 8.67 13.35
N ASN A 282 -9.06 9.54 13.30
CA ASN A 282 -9.78 9.88 12.07
C ASN A 282 -8.90 10.49 10.97
N HIS A 283 -7.95 11.36 11.33
CA HIS A 283 -7.05 12.04 10.37
C HIS A 283 -5.66 11.43 10.32
N LEU A 284 -5.44 10.38 11.10
CA LEU A 284 -4.11 9.89 11.40
C LEU A 284 -3.48 9.12 10.22
N PRO A 285 -4.22 8.24 9.50
CA PRO A 285 -3.72 7.65 8.26
C PRO A 285 -3.35 8.67 7.18
N ASP A 286 -4.09 9.77 7.07
CA ASP A 286 -3.77 10.83 6.10
C ASP A 286 -2.48 11.57 6.48
N LYS A 287 -2.28 11.87 7.77
CA LYS A 287 -1.02 12.46 8.27
C LYS A 287 0.15 11.50 8.03
N PHE A 288 -0.05 10.21 8.32
CA PHE A 288 0.98 9.19 8.18
C PHE A 288 1.31 8.90 6.70
N ALA A 289 0.32 8.94 5.80
CA ALA A 289 0.54 8.87 4.35
C ALA A 289 1.38 10.04 3.81
N ARG A 290 1.14 11.26 4.29
CA ARG A 290 1.99 12.42 3.92
C ARG A 290 3.42 12.28 4.44
N LEU A 291 3.58 11.73 5.64
CA LEU A 291 4.90 11.40 6.18
C LEU A 291 5.60 10.36 5.30
N ALA A 292 4.87 9.32 4.86
CA ALA A 292 5.37 8.30 3.96
C ALA A 292 5.85 8.88 2.62
N SER A 293 5.07 9.78 2.01
CA SER A 293 5.48 10.41 0.75
C SER A 293 6.73 11.28 0.93
N PHE A 294 6.83 12.01 2.03
CA PHE A 294 8.00 12.83 2.35
C PHE A 294 9.24 11.97 2.60
N LEU A 295 9.10 10.90 3.40
CA LEU A 295 10.15 9.92 3.66
C LEU A 295 10.60 9.22 2.37
N GLY A 296 9.67 8.79 1.52
CA GLY A 296 9.96 8.12 0.26
C GLY A 296 10.75 9.00 -0.72
N VAL A 297 10.30 10.24 -0.93
CA VAL A 297 11.02 11.22 -1.78
C VAL A 297 12.38 11.56 -1.18
N GLY A 298 12.44 11.80 0.13
CA GLY A 298 13.68 12.10 0.83
C GLY A 298 14.70 10.96 0.77
N LEU A 299 14.23 9.71 0.85
CA LEU A 299 15.06 8.51 0.67
C LEU A 299 15.63 8.42 -0.75
N ILE A 300 14.80 8.61 -1.77
CA ILE A 300 15.22 8.63 -3.18
C ILE A 300 16.32 9.68 -3.39
N ILE A 301 16.09 10.92 -2.95
CA ILE A 301 17.08 12.01 -3.07
C ILE A 301 18.35 11.67 -2.29
N SER A 302 18.23 11.14 -1.07
CA SER A 302 19.38 10.79 -0.23
C SER A 302 20.24 9.67 -0.84
N ILE A 303 19.60 8.66 -1.43
CA ILE A 303 20.29 7.58 -2.15
C ILE A 303 21.04 8.16 -3.34
N LEU A 304 20.39 9.00 -4.15
CA LEU A 304 21.01 9.62 -5.33
C LEU A 304 22.14 10.58 -4.97
N ALA A 305 21.99 11.38 -3.91
CA ALA A 305 22.94 12.39 -3.47
C ALA A 305 24.05 11.86 -2.56
N GLY A 306 23.91 10.65 -1.99
CA GLY A 306 24.92 10.07 -1.11
C GLY A 306 26.31 10.06 -1.78
N LEU A 307 27.35 10.34 -1.03
CA LEU A 307 28.71 10.23 -1.54
C LEU A 307 29.06 8.73 -1.58
N SER A 308 29.44 8.22 -2.75
CA SER A 308 30.08 6.91 -2.89
C SER A 308 31.50 6.97 -2.32
#